data_AF-A0A9D2MKC0-F1
#
_entry.id   AF-A0A9D2MKC0-F1
#
_cell.length_a   1.000
_cell.length_b   1.000
_cell.length_c   1.000
_cell.angle_alpha   90.00
_cell.angle_beta   90.00
_cell.angle_gamma   90.00
#
_symmetry.space_group_name_H-M   'P 1'
#
loop_
_entity.id
_entity.type
_entity.pdbx_description
1 polymer ?
#
loop_
_entity_poly.entity_id
_entity_poly.type
_entity_poly.pdbx_seq_one_letter_code
_entity_poly.pdbx_strand_id
1 'polypeptide(L)'
;MALFKRKNKEDGQKFKSLLNTPRLDLRHSIPSAIAKVKALNAALVILPKEPSEELMAAYGSIPRKNVATELYLEKDEELRDINGCSVIECMPGSDKTVYMINGIGVFLNHTQGGTPRVVGNGVFVCSKGTKVDMLSANGLTVQLDFEIENTKLFPGAISLDRSFFENIKENTVVACGGVMTVELDVTPEVLQGRNLFLAAGGKIKCSKRLLGVWHQRLRRPVPPAKNKEKTER
;
A
#
# COMPACT_ATOMS: atom_id res chain seq x y z
N MET A 1 47.48 -14.54 -4.27
CA MET A 1 47.19 -14.02 -2.91
C MET A 1 47.90 -12.67 -2.76
N ALA A 2 47.47 -11.71 -1.96
CA ALA A 2 46.36 -11.69 -1.00
C ALA A 2 45.25 -10.69 -1.40
N LEU A 3 44.01 -10.94 -0.98
CA LEU A 3 42.80 -10.24 -1.45
C LEU A 3 42.11 -9.39 -0.36
N PHE A 4 42.85 -8.96 0.65
CA PHE A 4 42.33 -8.19 1.78
C PHE A 4 43.14 -6.93 2.04
N LYS A 5 42.65 -5.79 1.53
CA LYS A 5 43.00 -4.48 2.12
C LYS A 5 42.50 -4.47 3.56
N ARG A 6 43.36 -4.15 4.53
CA ARG A 6 42.92 -3.87 5.90
C ARG A 6 41.89 -2.73 5.85
N LYS A 7 40.71 -2.91 6.44
CA LYS A 7 39.80 -1.79 6.70
C LYS A 7 40.51 -0.80 7.61
N ASN A 8 40.56 0.48 7.21
CA ASN A 8 41.05 1.52 8.10
C ASN A 8 40.05 1.67 9.27
N LYS A 9 40.56 1.87 10.49
CA LYS A 9 39.69 2.04 11.68
C LYS A 9 38.76 3.27 11.56
N GLU A 10 39.10 4.22 10.69
CA GLU A 10 38.35 5.45 10.41
C GLU A 10 37.01 5.19 9.69
N ASP A 11 36.92 4.17 8.84
CA ASP A 11 35.67 3.82 8.15
C ASP A 11 34.58 3.36 9.13
N GLY A 12 34.97 2.90 10.31
CA GLY A 12 34.07 2.57 11.42
C GLY A 12 33.46 3.77 12.16
N GLN A 13 33.94 5.00 11.93
CA GLN A 13 33.41 6.20 12.59
C GLN A 13 32.45 7.04 11.72
N LYS A 14 32.56 6.98 10.38
CA LYS A 14 31.81 7.84 9.44
C LYS A 14 30.29 7.63 9.41
N PHE A 15 29.74 6.65 10.15
CA PHE A 15 28.31 6.32 10.16
C PHE A 15 27.61 6.39 11.52
N LYS A 16 28.23 6.97 12.57
CA LYS A 16 27.60 7.13 13.90
C LYS A 16 26.48 8.20 13.98
N SER A 17 26.06 8.81 12.87
CA SER A 17 25.13 9.95 12.89
C SER A 17 24.11 10.03 11.74
N LEU A 18 23.91 8.93 11.01
CA LEU A 18 22.82 8.78 10.04
C LEU A 18 21.72 7.94 10.68
N LEU A 19 20.54 8.53 10.88
CA LEU A 19 19.36 7.77 11.30
C LEU A 19 18.76 7.09 10.07
N ASN A 20 18.92 5.77 9.99
CA ASN A 20 18.49 4.93 8.88
C ASN A 20 17.46 3.91 9.38
N THR A 21 16.17 4.14 9.13
CA THR A 21 15.06 3.33 9.66
C THR A 21 13.90 3.27 8.66
N PRO A 22 13.17 2.14 8.50
CA PRO A 22 11.98 2.12 7.65
C PRO A 22 10.90 3.11 8.13
N ARG A 23 10.68 3.20 9.45
CA ARG A 23 9.73 4.12 10.10
C ARG A 23 10.41 4.88 11.23
N LEU A 24 10.12 6.18 11.33
CA LEU A 24 10.50 7.04 12.44
C LEU A 24 9.24 7.64 13.06
N ASP A 25 8.92 7.30 14.31
CA ASP A 25 7.79 7.88 15.04
C ASP A 25 8.28 8.94 16.04
N LEU A 26 7.79 10.16 15.87
CA LEU A 26 8.15 11.35 16.65
C LEU A 26 7.03 11.78 17.61
N ARG A 27 5.89 11.08 17.67
CA ARG A 27 4.72 11.46 18.50
C ARG A 27 5.00 11.52 20.01
N HIS A 28 6.02 10.76 20.44
CA HIS A 28 6.52 10.70 21.82
C HIS A 28 8.00 11.13 21.93
N SER A 29 8.56 11.77 20.90
CA SER A 29 9.97 12.18 20.87
C SER A 29 10.21 13.52 21.55
N ILE A 30 11.34 13.65 22.23
CA ILE A 30 11.80 14.90 22.87
C ILE A 30 12.65 15.68 21.84
N PRO A 31 12.38 16.98 21.55
CA PRO A 31 13.11 17.74 20.53
C PRO A 31 14.64 17.72 20.69
N SER A 32 15.14 17.77 21.93
CA SER A 32 16.58 17.75 22.26
C SER A 32 17.27 16.39 22.02
N ALA A 33 16.52 15.32 21.74
CA ALA A 33 17.05 14.07 21.21
C ALA A 33 17.13 14.11 19.68
N ILE A 34 16.11 14.68 19.03
CA ILE A 34 15.99 14.78 17.57
C ILE A 34 17.06 15.70 16.97
N ALA A 35 17.35 16.84 17.62
CA ALA A 35 18.40 17.78 17.22
C ALA A 35 19.83 17.20 17.20
N LYS A 36 20.05 15.96 17.67
CA LYS A 36 21.36 15.26 17.63
C LYS A 36 21.57 14.43 16.37
N VAL A 37 20.54 14.25 15.54
CA VAL A 37 20.58 13.49 14.28
C VAL A 37 21.21 14.34 13.18
N LYS A 38 22.34 13.91 12.60
CA LYS A 38 23.06 14.69 11.56
C LYS A 38 22.62 14.39 10.12
N ALA A 39 21.84 13.35 9.91
CA ALA A 39 21.17 13.06 8.64
C ALA A 39 20.04 12.05 8.84
N LEU A 40 18.97 12.15 8.04
CA LEU A 40 17.81 11.24 8.07
C LEU A 40 17.66 10.48 6.75
N ASN A 41 17.43 9.16 6.85
CA ASN A 41 17.00 8.29 5.76
C ASN A 41 15.86 7.41 6.27
N ALA A 42 14.63 7.71 5.87
CA ALA A 42 13.45 6.93 6.24
C ALA A 42 12.46 6.78 5.08
N ALA A 43 11.67 5.71 5.08
CA ALA A 43 10.52 5.62 4.17
C ALA A 43 9.36 6.46 4.71
N LEU A 44 9.04 6.29 6.00
CA LEU A 44 7.99 7.04 6.69
C LEU A 44 8.53 7.78 7.92
N VAL A 45 8.14 9.05 8.07
CA VAL A 45 8.21 9.80 9.32
C VAL A 45 6.79 10.07 9.82
N ILE A 46 6.56 9.93 11.12
CA ILE A 46 5.27 10.20 11.78
C ILE A 46 5.49 11.29 12.82
N LEU A 47 4.74 12.37 12.70
CA LEU A 47 4.73 13.52 13.59
C LEU A 47 3.46 13.49 14.45
N PRO A 48 3.46 14.16 15.62
CA PRO A 48 2.21 14.55 16.25
C PRO A 48 1.35 15.35 15.26
N LYS A 49 0.04 15.14 15.28
CA LYS A 49 -0.94 15.91 14.49
C LYS A 49 -0.80 17.42 14.71
N GLU A 50 -0.56 17.81 15.96
CA GLU A 50 -0.18 19.15 16.38
C GLU A 50 1.25 19.12 16.95
N PRO A 51 2.29 19.28 16.11
CA PRO A 51 3.68 19.25 16.56
C PRO A 51 4.09 20.61 17.13
N SER A 52 4.88 20.63 18.21
CA SER A 52 5.40 21.89 18.76
C SER A 52 6.42 22.54 17.83
N GLU A 53 6.54 23.87 17.91
CA GLU A 53 7.54 24.63 17.14
C GLU A 53 8.96 24.12 17.41
N GLU A 54 9.29 23.77 18.65
CA GLU A 54 10.57 23.15 19.02
C GLU A 54 10.82 21.82 18.29
N LEU A 55 9.80 20.96 18.18
CA LEU A 55 9.91 19.68 17.48
C LEU A 55 10.08 19.91 15.97
N MET A 56 9.33 20.85 15.38
CA MET A 56 9.43 21.17 13.96
C MET A 56 10.75 21.86 13.60
N ALA A 57 11.28 22.71 14.47
CA ALA A 57 12.61 23.30 14.31
C ALA A 57 13.71 22.23 14.42
N ALA A 58 13.64 21.34 15.43
CA ALA A 58 14.57 20.24 15.58
C ALA A 58 14.53 19.28 14.39
N TYR A 59 13.33 18.88 13.94
CA TYR A 59 13.12 17.99 12.79
C TYR A 59 13.56 18.63 11.46
N GLY A 60 13.16 19.88 11.22
CA GLY A 60 13.51 20.65 10.02
C GLY A 60 15.01 20.93 9.89
N SER A 61 15.74 20.98 11.00
CA SER A 61 17.20 21.15 11.00
C SER A 61 17.98 19.93 10.47
N ILE A 62 17.35 18.74 10.36
CA ILE A 62 18.05 17.50 9.99
C ILE A 62 18.22 17.41 8.45
N PRO A 63 19.47 17.26 7.94
CA PRO A 63 19.70 16.99 6.52
C PRO A 63 19.02 15.70 6.04
N ARG A 64 18.01 15.85 5.18
CA ARG A 64 17.25 14.74 4.60
C ARG A 64 18.03 14.09 3.45
N LYS A 65 18.27 12.77 3.52
CA LYS A 65 18.74 11.96 2.39
C LYS A 65 17.57 11.33 1.62
N ASN A 66 16.58 10.84 2.35
CA ASN A 66 15.30 10.38 1.84
C ASN A 66 14.25 10.43 2.96
N VAL A 67 13.06 10.93 2.63
CA VAL A 67 11.82 10.83 3.40
C VAL A 67 10.72 10.70 2.35
N ALA A 68 10.10 9.52 2.23
CA ALA A 68 9.14 9.27 1.14
C ALA A 68 7.70 9.70 1.50
N THR A 69 7.33 9.57 2.77
CA THR A 69 6.04 10.02 3.32
C THR A 69 6.24 10.66 4.70
N GLU A 70 5.45 11.70 5.00
CA GLU A 70 5.22 12.22 6.34
C GLU A 70 3.75 12.01 6.71
N LEU A 71 3.46 11.67 7.97
CA LEU A 71 2.11 11.56 8.51
C LEU A 71 1.97 12.36 9.80
N TYR A 72 0.78 12.89 10.04
CA TYR A 72 0.44 13.74 11.18
C TYR A 72 -0.72 13.08 11.93
N LEU A 73 -0.41 12.37 13.02
CA LEU A 73 -1.35 11.47 13.71
C LEU A 73 -1.46 11.80 15.21
N GLU A 74 -2.59 11.47 15.83
CA GLU A 74 -2.78 11.57 17.27
C GLU A 74 -1.83 10.63 18.03
N LYS A 75 -1.61 10.90 19.33
CA LYS A 75 -0.70 10.11 20.17
C LYS A 75 -1.19 8.69 20.47
N ASP A 76 -2.48 8.42 20.31
CA ASP A 76 -3.13 7.13 20.55
C ASP A 76 -3.58 6.42 19.26
N GLU A 77 -3.26 6.95 18.08
CA GLU A 77 -3.50 6.24 16.82
C GLU A 77 -2.58 5.02 16.65
N GLU A 78 -3.16 3.88 16.31
CA GLU A 78 -2.42 2.65 16.02
C GLU A 78 -1.94 2.60 14.57
N LEU A 79 -0.80 1.94 14.36
CA LEU A 79 -0.19 1.74 13.05
C LEU A 79 -0.10 0.25 12.76
N ARG A 80 -0.79 -0.21 11.72
CA ARG A 80 -0.88 -1.62 11.36
C ARG A 80 -0.16 -1.90 10.04
N ASP A 81 1.05 -2.44 10.15
CA ASP A 81 1.85 -2.86 9.00
C ASP A 81 1.29 -4.15 8.38
N ILE A 82 1.00 -4.10 7.08
CA ILE A 82 0.51 -5.21 6.26
C ILE A 82 1.41 -5.33 5.03
N ASN A 83 1.93 -6.53 4.77
CA ASN A 83 2.84 -6.80 3.65
C ASN A 83 2.39 -8.04 2.88
N GLY A 84 2.44 -7.99 1.54
CA GLY A 84 1.92 -9.06 0.67
C GLY A 84 0.44 -8.84 0.31
N CYS A 85 -0.35 -9.91 0.23
CA CYS A 85 -1.79 -9.83 -0.05
C CYS A 85 -2.61 -9.94 1.22
N SER A 86 -3.65 -9.12 1.39
CA SER A 86 -4.55 -9.18 2.55
C SER A 86 -5.95 -8.68 2.23
N VAL A 87 -6.93 -9.23 2.94
CA VAL A 87 -8.28 -8.65 3.05
C VAL A 87 -8.25 -7.64 4.19
N ILE A 88 -8.90 -6.49 4.00
CA ILE A 88 -9.12 -5.49 5.05
C ILE A 88 -10.62 -5.41 5.30
N GLU A 89 -11.02 -5.99 6.43
CA GLU A 89 -12.39 -5.93 6.96
C GLU A 89 -12.49 -4.68 7.83
N CYS A 90 -13.41 -3.76 7.46
CA CYS A 90 -13.56 -2.47 8.09
C CYS A 90 -14.32 -2.61 9.42
N MET A 91 -13.64 -3.09 10.47
CA MET A 91 -14.22 -3.31 11.79
C MET A 91 -14.58 -1.98 12.50
N PRO A 92 -15.54 -1.97 13.45
CA PRO A 92 -15.71 -0.86 14.39
C PRO A 92 -14.40 -0.55 15.14
N GLY A 93 -14.09 0.73 15.38
CA GLY A 93 -12.84 1.18 15.99
C GLY A 93 -11.65 1.34 15.03
N SER A 94 -11.82 1.03 13.73
CA SER A 94 -10.79 1.21 12.69
C SER A 94 -10.46 2.67 12.36
N ASP A 95 -11.23 3.63 12.88
CA ASP A 95 -11.01 5.08 12.75
C ASP A 95 -9.72 5.55 13.46
N LYS A 96 -9.29 4.84 14.50
CA LYS A 96 -8.01 5.04 15.20
C LYS A 96 -6.84 4.25 14.61
N THR A 97 -7.04 3.50 13.53
CA THR A 97 -5.99 2.66 12.92
C THR A 97 -5.58 3.17 11.55
N VAL A 98 -4.29 3.50 11.40
CA VAL A 98 -3.68 3.75 10.09
C VAL A 98 -3.02 2.48 9.58
N TYR A 99 -3.55 1.95 8.47
CA TYR A 99 -3.07 0.74 7.81
C TYR A 99 -1.94 1.10 6.84
N MET A 100 -0.73 0.60 7.11
CA MET A 100 0.43 0.71 6.21
C MET A 100 0.50 -0.54 5.34
N ILE A 101 0.15 -0.45 4.06
CA ILE A 101 -0.05 -1.64 3.20
C ILE A 101 0.95 -1.66 2.04
N ASN A 102 1.91 -2.59 2.05
CA ASN A 102 2.82 -2.85 0.94
C ASN A 102 2.43 -4.15 0.20
N GLY A 103 1.79 -4.05 -0.97
CA GLY A 103 1.38 -5.21 -1.77
C GLY A 103 -0.03 -5.09 -2.34
N ILE A 104 -0.95 -5.98 -1.95
CA ILE A 104 -2.36 -5.94 -2.39
C ILE A 104 -3.30 -5.89 -1.19
N GLY A 105 -4.10 -4.82 -1.09
CA GLY A 105 -5.19 -4.70 -0.13
C GLY A 105 -6.56 -4.84 -0.81
N VAL A 106 -7.36 -5.81 -0.37
CA VAL A 106 -8.77 -5.97 -0.80
C VAL A 106 -9.68 -5.51 0.34
N PHE A 107 -10.33 -4.36 0.20
CA PHE A 107 -11.21 -3.82 1.22
C PHE A 107 -12.64 -4.33 1.02
N LEU A 108 -13.19 -4.95 2.07
CA LEU A 108 -14.58 -5.38 2.08
C LEU A 108 -15.48 -4.31 2.70
N ASN A 109 -16.70 -4.21 2.17
CA ASN A 109 -17.70 -3.26 2.59
C ASN A 109 -18.38 -3.75 3.88
N HIS A 110 -18.27 -3.00 4.97
CA HIS A 110 -19.02 -3.26 6.19
C HIS A 110 -19.83 -2.02 6.58
N THR A 111 -21.15 -2.16 6.56
CA THR A 111 -22.14 -1.11 6.82
C THR A 111 -22.14 -0.59 8.27
N GLN A 112 -21.28 -1.14 9.13
CA GLN A 112 -21.09 -0.75 10.54
C GLN A 112 -19.63 -0.36 10.85
N GLY A 113 -18.78 -0.26 9.83
CA GLY A 113 -17.35 0.04 9.97
C GLY A 113 -17.02 1.53 10.05
N GLY A 114 -15.86 1.84 10.63
CA GLY A 114 -15.18 3.11 10.39
C GLY A 114 -14.69 3.22 8.94
N THR A 115 -14.32 4.42 8.50
CA THR A 115 -13.60 4.58 7.22
C THR A 115 -12.12 4.27 7.47
N PRO A 116 -11.55 3.17 6.93
CA PRO A 116 -10.15 2.82 7.17
C PRO A 116 -9.22 3.86 6.56
N ARG A 117 -8.22 4.27 7.34
CA ARG A 117 -7.19 5.24 6.94
C ARG A 117 -5.94 4.50 6.48
N VAL A 118 -5.45 4.78 5.28
CA VAL A 118 -4.53 3.91 4.54
C VAL A 118 -3.34 4.66 3.97
N VAL A 119 -2.16 4.06 4.15
CA VAL A 119 -0.88 4.48 3.58
C VAL A 119 -0.38 3.33 2.72
N GLY A 120 -0.67 3.43 1.42
CA GLY A 120 -0.60 2.31 0.49
C GLY A 120 0.58 2.39 -0.49
N ASN A 121 1.26 1.26 -0.69
CA ASN A 121 2.26 1.04 -1.74
C ASN A 121 1.92 -0.27 -2.48
N GLY A 122 1.27 -0.17 -3.65
CA GLY A 122 0.84 -1.34 -4.43
C GLY A 122 -0.56 -1.21 -5.05
N VAL A 123 -1.38 -2.25 -4.93
CA VAL A 123 -2.70 -2.36 -5.58
C VAL A 123 -3.81 -2.46 -4.53
N PHE A 124 -4.82 -1.60 -4.65
CA PHE A 124 -5.94 -1.52 -3.71
C PHE A 124 -7.24 -1.77 -4.45
N VAL A 125 -8.05 -2.71 -3.97
CA VAL A 125 -9.29 -3.15 -4.62
C VAL A 125 -10.44 -3.03 -3.65
N CYS A 126 -11.54 -2.40 -4.05
CA CYS A 126 -12.76 -2.31 -3.24
C CYS A 126 -14.02 -2.25 -4.10
N SER A 127 -15.19 -2.50 -3.50
CA SER A 127 -16.48 -2.25 -4.16
C SER A 127 -16.64 -0.75 -4.44
N LYS A 128 -17.32 -0.39 -5.54
CA LYS A 128 -17.72 0.99 -5.81
C LYS A 128 -18.59 1.53 -4.67
N GLY A 129 -18.21 2.67 -4.11
CA GLY A 129 -18.88 3.28 -2.95
C GLY A 129 -18.31 2.87 -1.59
N THR A 130 -17.43 1.85 -1.50
CA THR A 130 -16.68 1.58 -0.27
C THR A 130 -15.78 2.77 0.06
N LYS A 131 -15.96 3.36 1.25
CA LYS A 131 -15.14 4.46 1.74
C LYS A 131 -13.80 3.93 2.23
N VAL A 132 -12.71 4.49 1.71
CA VAL A 132 -11.33 4.25 2.17
C VAL A 132 -10.61 5.59 2.09
N ASP A 133 -10.01 6.03 3.19
CA ASP A 133 -9.26 7.29 3.26
C ASP A 133 -7.78 7.05 2.95
N MET A 134 -7.39 7.33 1.71
CA MET A 134 -6.02 7.12 1.21
C MET A 134 -5.13 8.32 1.57
N LEU A 135 -4.65 8.35 2.82
CA LEU A 135 -3.71 9.36 3.33
C LEU A 135 -2.46 9.51 2.45
N SER A 136 -1.99 8.40 1.88
CA SER A 136 -0.94 8.38 0.86
C SER A 136 -1.07 7.10 0.01
N ALA A 137 -0.90 7.21 -1.31
CA ALA A 137 -1.03 6.08 -2.22
C ALA A 137 0.03 6.12 -3.34
N ASN A 138 0.94 5.16 -3.34
CA ASN A 138 1.87 4.88 -4.43
C ASN A 138 1.42 3.58 -5.15
N GLY A 139 0.87 3.71 -6.36
CA GLY A 139 0.39 2.56 -7.13
C GLY A 139 -1.02 2.76 -7.70
N LEU A 140 -1.91 1.79 -7.47
CA LEU A 140 -3.18 1.68 -8.18
C LEU A 140 -4.36 1.35 -7.24
N THR A 141 -5.31 2.28 -7.10
CA THR A 141 -6.61 2.00 -6.47
C THR A 141 -7.66 1.71 -7.54
N VAL A 142 -8.41 0.63 -7.37
CA VAL A 142 -9.44 0.13 -8.29
C VAL A 142 -10.76 -0.04 -7.54
N GLN A 143 -11.80 0.66 -8.00
CA GLN A 143 -13.18 0.43 -7.58
C GLN A 143 -13.87 -0.49 -8.59
N LEU A 144 -14.53 -1.53 -8.10
CA LEU A 144 -15.24 -2.50 -8.94
C LEU A 144 -16.73 -2.16 -9.04
N ASP A 145 -17.28 -2.24 -10.26
CA ASP A 145 -18.72 -2.03 -10.52
C ASP A 145 -19.63 -3.17 -9.99
N PHE A 146 -19.08 -4.11 -9.22
CA PHE A 146 -19.81 -5.14 -8.47
C PHE A 146 -19.35 -5.16 -7.00
N GLU A 147 -20.21 -5.63 -6.09
CA GLU A 147 -19.86 -5.77 -4.67
C GLU A 147 -19.01 -7.03 -4.43
N ILE A 148 -17.94 -6.91 -3.66
CA ILE A 148 -17.02 -8.02 -3.37
C ILE A 148 -17.62 -8.89 -2.26
N GLU A 149 -18.17 -10.05 -2.63
CA GLU A 149 -18.66 -11.06 -1.68
C GLU A 149 -17.57 -12.09 -1.30
N ASN A 150 -16.64 -12.35 -2.22
CA ASN A 150 -15.73 -13.49 -2.14
C ASN A 150 -14.28 -13.04 -2.41
N THR A 151 -13.31 -13.65 -1.72
CA THR A 151 -11.88 -13.41 -1.95
C THR A 151 -11.09 -14.71 -2.04
N LYS A 152 -10.00 -14.68 -2.82
CA LYS A 152 -8.98 -15.73 -2.89
C LYS A 152 -7.60 -15.08 -2.89
N LEU A 153 -6.86 -15.24 -1.80
CA LEU A 153 -5.52 -14.68 -1.62
C LEU A 153 -4.44 -15.76 -1.79
N PHE A 154 -3.36 -15.42 -2.48
CA PHE A 154 -2.20 -16.27 -2.66
C PHE A 154 -0.91 -15.48 -2.38
N PRO A 155 -0.03 -15.89 -1.45
CA PRO A 155 1.13 -15.08 -1.08
C PRO A 155 2.22 -15.04 -2.16
N GLY A 156 2.30 -16.08 -3.01
CA GLY A 156 3.31 -16.22 -4.06
C GLY A 156 2.76 -16.05 -5.48
N ALA A 157 3.42 -16.68 -6.44
CA ALA A 157 2.91 -16.87 -7.79
C ALA A 157 1.85 -17.99 -7.83
N ILE A 158 0.95 -17.96 -8.82
CA ILE A 158 -0.07 -19.00 -9.03
C ILE A 158 -0.37 -19.23 -10.52
N SER A 159 -0.81 -20.44 -10.86
CA SER A 159 -1.44 -20.77 -12.14
C SER A 159 -2.92 -21.07 -11.93
N LEU A 160 -3.77 -20.56 -12.82
CA LEU A 160 -5.23 -20.69 -12.79
C LEU A 160 -5.67 -21.35 -14.10
N ASP A 161 -6.27 -22.53 -13.99
CA ASP A 161 -6.76 -23.37 -15.08
C ASP A 161 -8.27 -23.16 -15.29
N ARG A 162 -8.85 -23.88 -16.27
CA ARG A 162 -10.29 -23.87 -16.51
C ARG A 162 -11.09 -24.33 -15.29
N SER A 163 -10.61 -25.36 -14.57
CA SER A 163 -11.30 -25.93 -13.40
C SER A 163 -11.48 -24.89 -12.29
N PHE A 164 -10.45 -24.08 -12.02
CA PHE A 164 -10.51 -22.97 -11.08
C PHE A 164 -11.60 -21.97 -11.46
N PHE A 165 -11.67 -21.54 -12.72
CA PHE A 165 -12.67 -20.56 -13.15
C PHE A 165 -14.08 -21.13 -13.28
N GLU A 166 -14.25 -22.42 -13.57
CA GLU A 166 -15.57 -23.06 -13.57
C GLU A 166 -16.16 -23.14 -12.15
N ASN A 167 -15.32 -23.49 -11.16
CA ASN A 167 -15.70 -23.66 -9.75
C ASN A 167 -15.64 -22.36 -8.91
N ILE A 168 -15.14 -21.25 -9.44
CA ILE A 168 -15.12 -19.98 -8.68
C ILE A 168 -16.52 -19.38 -8.58
N LYS A 169 -16.87 -18.93 -7.38
CA LYS A 169 -18.08 -18.14 -7.12
C LYS A 169 -18.02 -16.81 -7.88
N GLU A 170 -19.19 -16.25 -8.17
CA GLU A 170 -19.30 -14.87 -8.63
C GLU A 170 -18.89 -13.87 -7.54
N ASN A 171 -18.80 -12.60 -7.92
CA ASN A 171 -18.46 -11.48 -7.04
C ASN A 171 -17.12 -11.72 -6.29
N THR A 172 -16.16 -12.37 -6.97
CA THR A 172 -14.86 -12.76 -6.40
C THR A 172 -13.70 -11.85 -6.84
N VAL A 173 -12.85 -11.47 -5.87
CA VAL A 173 -11.51 -10.94 -6.12
C VAL A 173 -10.45 -12.02 -5.89
N VAL A 174 -9.62 -12.29 -6.90
CA VAL A 174 -8.45 -13.17 -6.79
C VAL A 174 -7.19 -12.32 -6.79
N ALA A 175 -6.39 -12.40 -5.72
CA ALA A 175 -5.17 -11.61 -5.56
C ALA A 175 -3.96 -12.51 -5.29
N CYS A 176 -2.84 -12.26 -5.99
CA CYS A 176 -1.58 -12.98 -5.74
C CYS A 176 -0.37 -12.04 -5.57
N GLY A 177 0.55 -12.37 -4.66
CA GLY A 177 1.72 -11.54 -4.39
C GLY A 177 2.76 -11.59 -5.53
N GLY A 178 2.83 -12.71 -6.25
CA GLY A 178 3.77 -12.95 -7.34
C GLY A 178 3.17 -12.77 -8.73
N VAL A 179 3.59 -13.64 -9.64
CA VAL A 179 3.06 -13.72 -11.02
C VAL A 179 1.80 -14.57 -11.03
N MET A 180 0.73 -14.06 -11.63
CA MET A 180 -0.45 -14.85 -11.95
C MET A 180 -0.31 -15.40 -13.37
N THR A 181 -0.63 -16.66 -13.59
CA THR A 181 -0.72 -17.26 -14.92
C THR A 181 -2.14 -17.77 -15.12
N VAL A 182 -2.79 -17.36 -16.20
CA VAL A 182 -4.08 -17.87 -16.67
C VAL A 182 -3.79 -18.70 -17.90
N GLU A 183 -4.06 -20.00 -17.84
CA GLU A 183 -3.55 -20.93 -18.84
C GLU A 183 -4.35 -21.01 -20.14
N LEU A 184 -3.78 -21.77 -21.09
CA LEU A 184 -4.24 -21.87 -22.46
C LEU A 184 -5.58 -22.61 -22.63
N ASP A 185 -6.03 -23.35 -21.62
CA ASP A 185 -7.35 -24.00 -21.54
C ASP A 185 -8.48 -23.03 -21.12
N VAL A 186 -8.13 -21.88 -20.53
CA VAL A 186 -9.07 -20.82 -20.15
C VAL A 186 -9.45 -20.01 -21.39
N THR A 187 -10.70 -20.11 -21.80
CA THR A 187 -11.25 -19.41 -22.97
C THR A 187 -12.11 -18.20 -22.55
N PRO A 188 -12.40 -17.24 -23.46
CA PRO A 188 -13.28 -16.10 -23.15
C PRO A 188 -14.64 -16.51 -22.59
N GLU A 189 -15.18 -17.62 -23.07
CA GLU A 189 -16.50 -18.15 -22.72
C GLU A 189 -16.56 -18.64 -21.27
N VAL A 190 -15.47 -19.24 -20.75
CA VAL A 190 -15.35 -19.65 -19.33
C VAL A 190 -15.44 -18.44 -18.38
N LEU A 191 -14.99 -17.27 -18.85
CA LEU A 191 -14.99 -16.01 -18.10
C LEU A 191 -16.21 -15.13 -18.40
N GLN A 192 -17.07 -15.50 -19.34
CA GLN A 192 -18.23 -14.70 -19.75
C GLN A 192 -19.30 -14.72 -18.65
N GLY A 193 -20.01 -13.60 -18.47
CA GLY A 193 -21.01 -13.41 -17.39
C GLY A 193 -20.40 -13.19 -15.99
N ARG A 194 -19.39 -13.97 -15.61
CA ARG A 194 -18.84 -13.99 -14.24
C ARG A 194 -18.28 -12.65 -13.77
N ASN A 195 -18.82 -12.11 -12.68
CA ASN A 195 -18.22 -11.01 -11.92
C ASN A 195 -16.95 -11.49 -11.20
N LEU A 196 -15.80 -11.04 -11.71
CA LEU A 196 -14.47 -11.53 -11.32
C LEU A 196 -13.43 -10.45 -11.60
N PHE A 197 -12.56 -10.18 -10.62
CA PHE A 197 -11.37 -9.34 -10.75
C PHE A 197 -10.09 -10.09 -10.37
N LEU A 198 -9.01 -9.84 -11.11
CA LEU A 198 -7.69 -10.43 -10.88
C LEU A 198 -6.67 -9.34 -10.52
N ALA A 199 -5.95 -9.52 -9.41
CA ALA A 199 -4.86 -8.65 -8.98
C ALA A 199 -3.56 -9.44 -8.80
N ALA A 200 -2.43 -8.87 -9.22
CA ALA A 200 -1.11 -9.48 -9.07
C ALA A 200 -0.06 -8.43 -8.68
N GLY A 201 0.82 -8.77 -7.74
CA GLY A 201 1.96 -7.91 -7.37
C GLY A 201 3.09 -7.98 -8.40
N GLY A 202 3.18 -9.09 -9.13
CA GLY A 202 4.01 -9.25 -10.32
C GLY A 202 3.24 -8.93 -11.60
N LYS A 203 3.28 -9.86 -12.57
CA LYS A 203 2.56 -9.74 -13.85
C LYS A 203 1.43 -10.76 -13.92
N ILE A 204 0.33 -10.42 -14.59
CA ILE A 204 -0.65 -11.39 -15.07
C ILE A 204 -0.20 -11.85 -16.46
N LYS A 205 0.04 -13.14 -16.64
CA LYS A 205 0.23 -13.82 -17.92
C LYS A 205 -1.09 -14.44 -18.34
N CYS A 206 -1.48 -14.29 -19.60
CA CYS A 206 -2.66 -14.94 -20.17
C CYS A 206 -2.51 -15.09 -21.68
N SER A 207 -3.34 -15.94 -22.30
CA SER A 207 -3.35 -16.08 -23.76
C SER A 207 -3.81 -14.77 -24.43
N LYS A 208 -3.31 -14.47 -25.64
CA LYS A 208 -3.67 -13.24 -26.38
C LYS A 208 -5.19 -13.09 -26.59
N ARG A 209 -5.93 -14.21 -26.63
CA ARG A 209 -7.40 -14.25 -26.77
C ARG A 209 -8.11 -13.59 -25.57
N LEU A 210 -7.55 -13.71 -24.36
CA LEU A 210 -8.14 -13.17 -23.14
C LEU A 210 -7.87 -11.66 -22.93
N LEU A 211 -6.89 -11.07 -23.63
CA LEU A 211 -6.53 -9.66 -23.45
C LEU A 211 -7.71 -8.71 -23.71
N GLY A 212 -8.59 -9.02 -24.67
CA GLY A 212 -9.79 -8.23 -24.94
C GLY A 212 -10.79 -8.25 -23.78
N VAL A 213 -10.99 -9.43 -23.16
CA VAL A 213 -11.87 -9.62 -21.99
C VAL A 213 -11.35 -8.83 -20.80
N TRP A 214 -10.05 -8.92 -20.52
CA TRP A 214 -9.44 -8.20 -19.39
C TRP A 214 -9.36 -6.68 -19.62
N HIS A 215 -9.09 -6.19 -20.84
CA HIS A 215 -9.08 -4.75 -21.12
C HIS A 215 -10.44 -4.07 -20.95
N GLN A 216 -11.56 -4.79 -21.16
CA GLN A 216 -12.90 -4.26 -20.85
C GLN A 216 -13.13 -4.11 -19.33
N ARG A 217 -12.59 -5.04 -18.53
CA ARG A 217 -12.66 -5.05 -17.06
C ARG A 217 -11.65 -4.12 -16.36
N LEU A 218 -10.62 -3.65 -17.07
CA LEU A 218 -9.53 -2.79 -16.57
C LEU A 218 -9.69 -1.31 -16.97
N ARG A 219 -10.93 -0.80 -17.03
CA ARG A 219 -11.23 0.59 -17.43
C ARG A 219 -10.89 1.63 -16.34
N ARG A 220 -9.59 1.94 -16.26
CA ARG A 220 -8.91 3.13 -15.66
C ARG A 220 -9.49 3.73 -14.36
N PRO A 221 -8.67 3.88 -13.29
CA PRO A 221 -9.04 4.71 -12.15
C PRO A 221 -9.40 6.14 -12.56
N VAL A 222 -10.36 6.73 -11.85
CA VAL A 222 -10.52 8.19 -11.81
C VAL A 222 -9.28 8.75 -11.09
N PRO A 223 -8.52 9.69 -11.68
CA PRO A 223 -7.41 10.32 -10.97
C PRO A 223 -7.96 11.10 -9.75
N PRO A 224 -7.21 11.19 -8.64
CA PRO A 224 -7.65 11.94 -7.47
C PRO A 224 -7.99 13.38 -7.88
N ALA A 225 -9.13 13.86 -7.40
CA ALA A 225 -9.61 15.19 -7.73
C ALA A 225 -8.57 16.23 -7.27
N LYS A 226 -7.97 16.94 -8.22
CA LYS A 226 -7.11 18.08 -7.89
C LYS A 226 -7.99 19.13 -7.20
N ASN A 227 -7.76 19.35 -5.92
CA ASN A 227 -8.31 20.50 -5.21
C ASN A 227 -7.93 21.76 -5.99
N LYS A 228 -8.91 22.39 -6.63
CA LYS A 228 -8.76 23.74 -7.16
C LYS A 228 -8.86 24.68 -5.98
N GLU A 229 -7.71 25.06 -5.42
CA GLU A 229 -7.63 26.25 -4.58
C GLU A 229 -8.16 27.43 -5.41
N LYS A 230 -9.33 27.95 -5.04
CA LYS A 230 -9.86 29.21 -5.57
C LYS A 230 -9.12 30.34 -4.87
N THR A 231 -7.89 30.61 -5.29
CA THR A 231 -7.19 31.86 -4.97
C THR A 231 -7.76 32.97 -5.85
N GLU A 232 -8.96 33.44 -5.51
CA GLU A 232 -9.49 34.71 -6.01
C GLU A 232 -9.15 35.81 -4.99
N ARG A 233 -9.02 37.05 -5.48
CA ARG A 233 -8.35 38.18 -4.81
C ARG A 233 -9.34 39.18 -4.24
#